data_AF-A0A1H7QR99-F1
#
_entry.id   AF-A0A1H7QR99-F1
#
_cell.length_a   1.000
_cell.length_b   1.000
_cell.length_c   1.000
_cell.angle_alpha   90.00
_cell.angle_beta   90.00
_cell.angle_gamma   90.00
#
_symmetry.space_group_name_H-M   'P 1'
#
loop_
_entity.id
_entity.type
_entity.pdbx_description
1 polymer ?
#
loop_
_entity_poly.entity_id
_entity_poly.type
_entity_poly.pdbx_seq_one_letter_code
_entity_poly.pdbx_strand_id
1 'polypeptide(L)'
;MKGDGQLKYSEIAVKKMLKAGDLSLEEQIKFNILNFIRTIHFNELDFIESSFGSEFFGELPMTFRKKPGQVFGLITATINGEVRKYVFNDKGYEPIEELLNLTEK
;
A
#
# COMPACT_ATOMS: atom_id res chain seq x y z
N MET A 1 10.43 10.67 14.45
CA MET A 1 9.73 11.08 13.23
C MET A 1 8.23 10.91 13.49
N LYS A 2 7.41 11.93 13.24
CA LYS A 2 5.95 11.84 13.43
C LYS A 2 5.40 10.88 12.37
N GLY A 3 4.59 9.91 12.81
CA GLY A 3 4.04 8.85 11.97
C GLY A 3 3.21 9.45 10.83
N ASP A 4 3.61 9.10 9.61
CA ASP A 4 2.73 9.19 8.45
C ASP A 4 1.74 8.05 8.57
N GLY A 5 0.79 8.23 9.49
CA GLY A 5 -0.19 7.23 9.84
C GLY A 5 -1.11 6.86 8.69
N GLN A 6 -2.00 5.92 8.97
CA GLN A 6 -3.04 5.41 8.07
C GLN A 6 -3.41 6.37 6.92
N LEU A 7 -3.03 6.01 5.69
CA LEU A 7 -3.32 6.81 4.52
C LEU A 7 -4.55 6.26 3.81
N LYS A 8 -5.58 7.11 3.71
CA LYS A 8 -6.82 6.77 3.01
C LYS A 8 -6.68 6.94 1.51
N TYR A 9 -7.37 6.07 0.78
CA TYR A 9 -7.48 6.15 -0.66
C TYR A 9 -8.24 7.42 -1.09
N SER A 10 -7.69 8.11 -2.10
CA SER A 10 -8.34 9.23 -2.77
C SER A 10 -7.92 9.29 -4.23
N GLU A 11 -8.89 9.17 -5.15
CA GLU A 11 -8.66 9.29 -6.60
C GLU A 11 -7.97 10.63 -6.95
N ILE A 12 -8.31 11.70 -6.24
CA ILE A 12 -7.72 13.01 -6.43
C ILE A 12 -6.23 13.01 -6.03
N ALA A 13 -5.89 12.37 -4.90
CA ALA A 13 -4.51 12.28 -4.44
C ALA A 13 -3.65 11.49 -5.45
N VAL A 14 -4.13 10.33 -5.91
CA VAL A 14 -3.43 9.52 -6.91
C VAL A 14 -3.21 10.30 -8.21
N LYS A 15 -4.23 11.00 -8.71
CA LYS A 15 -4.11 11.84 -9.91
C LYS A 15 -3.11 13.00 -9.75
N LYS A 16 -2.96 13.55 -8.55
CA LYS A 16 -1.96 14.59 -8.28
C LYS A 16 -0.55 14.00 -8.31
N MET A 17 -0.35 12.84 -7.69
CA MET A 17 0.95 12.15 -7.68
C MET A 17 1.37 11.69 -9.07
N LEU A 18 0.43 11.25 -9.93
CA LEU A 18 0.69 10.93 -11.34
C LEU A 18 1.23 12.12 -12.16
N LYS A 19 0.89 13.34 -11.75
CA LYS A 19 1.34 14.57 -12.43
C LYS A 19 2.66 15.11 -11.86
N ALA A 20 3.02 14.68 -10.66
CA ALA A 20 4.30 15.00 -10.07
C ALA A 20 5.35 14.10 -10.73
N GLY A 21 6.33 14.69 -11.42
CA GLY A 21 7.37 13.94 -12.12
C GLY A 21 8.30 13.22 -11.15
N ASP A 22 9.06 13.99 -10.38
CA ASP A 22 10.05 13.44 -9.45
C ASP A 22 9.43 13.22 -8.07
N LEU A 23 9.06 11.96 -7.80
CA LEU A 23 8.62 11.52 -6.48
C LEU A 23 9.80 10.99 -5.68
N SER A 24 9.92 11.41 -4.42
CA SER A 24 10.82 10.78 -3.46
C SER A 24 10.48 9.28 -3.29
N LEU A 25 11.44 8.47 -2.83
CA LEU A 25 11.20 7.03 -2.64
C LEU A 25 9.99 6.74 -1.75
N GLU A 26 9.81 7.55 -0.70
CA GLU A 26 8.66 7.43 0.17
C GLU A 26 7.35 7.76 -0.57
N GLU A 27 7.32 8.83 -1.35
CA GLU A 27 6.16 9.16 -2.19
C GLU A 27 5.89 8.10 -3.26
N GLN A 28 6.91 7.45 -3.80
CA GLN A 28 6.76 6.32 -4.73
C GLN A 28 6.08 5.13 -4.06
N ILE A 29 6.42 4.80 -2.81
CA ILE A 29 5.73 3.75 -2.04
C ILE A 29 4.26 4.12 -1.86
N LYS A 30 3.99 5.33 -1.38
CA LYS A 30 2.62 5.83 -1.17
C LYS A 30 1.84 5.76 -2.48
N PHE A 31 2.42 6.24 -3.57
CA PHE A 31 1.83 6.22 -4.90
C PHE A 31 1.53 4.79 -5.38
N ASN A 32 2.50 3.88 -5.30
CA ASN A 32 2.34 2.49 -5.75
C ASN A 32 1.21 1.78 -5.01
N ILE A 33 1.12 1.96 -3.68
CA ILE A 33 0.05 1.37 -2.88
C ILE A 33 -1.30 1.96 -3.26
N LEU A 34 -1.42 3.29 -3.31
CA LEU A 34 -2.69 3.92 -3.67
C LEU A 34 -3.11 3.61 -5.11
N ASN A 35 -2.17 3.49 -6.04
CA ASN A 35 -2.45 3.11 -7.42
C ASN A 35 -2.88 1.64 -7.52
N PHE A 36 -2.34 0.74 -6.69
CA PHE A 36 -2.87 -0.62 -6.58
C PHE A 36 -4.29 -0.64 -6.02
N ILE A 37 -4.59 0.16 -4.99
CA ILE A 37 -5.96 0.30 -4.48
C ILE A 37 -6.89 0.88 -5.56
N ARG A 38 -6.40 1.85 -6.35
CA ARG A 38 -7.13 2.40 -7.49
C ARG A 38 -7.53 1.33 -8.51
N THR A 39 -6.67 0.35 -8.79
CA THR A 39 -7.02 -0.72 -9.74
C THR A 39 -8.12 -1.62 -9.20
N ILE A 40 -8.21 -1.83 -7.87
CA ILE A 40 -9.32 -2.56 -7.24
C ILE A 40 -10.64 -1.83 -7.51
N HIS A 41 -10.69 -0.52 -7.28
CA HIS A 41 -11.88 0.29 -7.58
C HIS A 41 -12.23 0.32 -9.06
N PHE A 42 -11.22 0.54 -9.92
CA PHE A 42 -11.43 0.68 -11.36
C PHE A 42 -11.97 -0.59 -12.02
N ASN A 43 -11.57 -1.76 -11.51
CA ASN A 43 -12.05 -3.06 -11.98
C ASN A 43 -13.25 -3.59 -11.19
N GLU A 44 -13.81 -2.79 -10.27
CA GLU A 44 -14.96 -3.14 -9.42
C GLU A 44 -14.78 -4.49 -8.69
N LEU A 45 -13.55 -4.77 -8.25
CA LEU A 45 -13.23 -6.03 -7.59
C LEU A 45 -13.81 -6.03 -6.17
N ASP A 46 -14.51 -7.10 -5.81
CA ASP A 46 -14.86 -7.36 -4.41
C ASP A 46 -13.57 -7.65 -3.64
N PHE A 47 -13.17 -6.71 -2.79
CA PHE A 47 -11.92 -6.84 -2.05
C PHE A 47 -11.89 -8.10 -1.17
N ILE A 48 -13.01 -8.45 -0.51
CA ILE A 48 -13.06 -9.57 0.43
C ILE A 48 -12.90 -10.89 -0.32
N GLU A 49 -13.63 -11.07 -1.41
CA GLU A 49 -13.62 -12.30 -2.21
C GLU A 49 -12.38 -12.43 -3.11
N SER A 50 -11.74 -11.31 -3.46
CA SER A 50 -10.58 -11.31 -4.36
C SER A 50 -9.28 -11.77 -3.69
N SER A 51 -8.45 -12.48 -4.46
CA SER A 51 -7.06 -12.78 -4.13
C SER A 51 -6.11 -11.83 -4.85
N PHE A 52 -5.03 -11.42 -4.19
CA PHE A 52 -3.97 -10.60 -4.78
C PHE A 52 -2.61 -11.28 -4.64
N GLY A 53 -1.82 -11.21 -5.71
CA GLY A 53 -0.52 -11.86 -5.82
C GLY A 53 0.39 -11.12 -6.79
N SER A 54 0.51 -9.81 -6.63
CA SER A 54 1.21 -8.93 -7.57
C SER A 54 2.60 -8.56 -7.06
N GLU A 55 3.54 -8.42 -8.00
CA GLU A 55 4.93 -8.03 -7.75
C GLU A 55 5.26 -6.84 -8.64
N PHE A 56 5.83 -5.80 -8.03
CA PHE A 56 6.38 -4.63 -8.70
C PHE A 56 7.89 -4.78 -8.67
N PHE A 57 8.50 -4.87 -9.86
CA PHE A 57 9.94 -5.00 -10.04
C PHE A 57 10.55 -3.65 -10.44
N GLY A 58 11.78 -3.38 -10.01
CA GLY A 58 12.48 -2.12 -10.27
C GLY A 58 13.38 -1.70 -9.10
N GLU A 59 13.69 -0.41 -9.00
CA GLU A 59 14.50 0.16 -7.91
C GLU A 59 13.82 0.05 -6.53
N LEU A 60 12.49 -0.06 -6.52
CA LEU A 60 11.67 -0.27 -5.32
C LEU A 60 10.84 -1.56 -5.47
N PRO A 61 11.41 -2.74 -5.16
CA PRO A 61 10.67 -3.99 -5.20
C PRO A 61 9.53 -3.99 -4.18
N MET A 62 8.31 -4.28 -4.64
CA MET A 62 7.13 -4.39 -3.77
C MET A 62 6.29 -5.62 -4.10
N THR A 63 5.71 -6.25 -3.10
CA THR A 63 4.76 -7.35 -3.27
C THR A 63 3.43 -7.04 -2.60
N PHE A 64 2.32 -7.39 -3.25
CA PHE A 64 0.96 -7.25 -2.75
C PHE A 64 0.33 -8.65 -2.66
N ARG A 65 0.00 -9.09 -1.44
CA ARG A 65 -0.50 -10.45 -1.17
C ARG A 65 -1.80 -10.41 -0.38
N LYS A 66 -2.79 -11.19 -0.82
CA LYS A 66 -4.06 -11.40 -0.11
C LYS A 66 -4.73 -12.69 -0.59
N LYS A 67 -5.37 -13.43 0.32
CA LYS A 67 -6.26 -14.55 0.02
C LYS A 67 -7.75 -14.14 0.12
N PRO A 68 -8.67 -14.84 -0.55
CA PRO A 68 -10.11 -14.64 -0.35
C PRO A 68 -10.52 -14.77 1.12
N GLY A 69 -11.53 -14.01 1.54
CA GLY A 69 -12.03 -13.97 2.91
C GLY A 69 -11.18 -13.17 3.91
N GLN A 70 -9.98 -12.71 3.54
CA GLN A 70 -9.17 -11.83 4.39
C GLN A 70 -9.66 -10.38 4.35
N VAL A 71 -9.69 -9.70 5.50
CA VAL A 71 -10.11 -8.29 5.63
C VAL A 71 -8.98 -7.32 5.25
N PHE A 72 -7.73 -7.77 5.31
CA PHE A 72 -6.55 -7.00 4.91
C PHE A 72 -5.64 -7.83 4.02
N GLY A 73 -4.95 -7.14 3.10
CA GLY A 73 -3.80 -7.68 2.40
C GLY A 73 -2.49 -7.19 3.02
N LEU A 74 -1.39 -7.87 2.69
CA LEU A 74 -0.04 -7.53 3.10
C LEU A 74 0.73 -6.93 1.93
N ILE A 75 1.39 -5.81 2.17
CA ILE A 75 2.39 -5.22 1.29
C ILE A 75 3.76 -5.41 1.94
N THR A 76 4.75 -5.76 1.13
CA THR A 76 6.15 -5.79 1.53
C THR A 76 6.92 -4.93 0.54
N ALA A 77 7.65 -3.92 1.03
CA ALA A 77 8.54 -3.08 0.25
C ALA A 77 9.98 -3.30 0.72
N THR A 78 10.93 -3.43 -0.21
CA THR A 78 12.36 -3.53 0.13
C THR A 78 13.07 -2.25 -0.29
N ILE A 79 13.66 -1.55 0.68
CA ILE A 79 14.32 -0.25 0.48
C ILE A 79 15.74 -0.36 1.02
N ASN A 80 16.75 -0.22 0.17
CA ASN A 80 18.16 -0.29 0.59
C ASN A 80 18.48 -1.56 1.43
N GLY A 81 17.81 -2.67 1.14
CA GLY A 81 17.94 -3.93 1.90
C GLY A 81 17.06 -4.04 3.16
N GLU A 82 16.41 -2.96 3.58
CA GLU A 82 15.45 -2.98 4.68
C GLU A 82 14.04 -3.34 4.21
N VAL A 83 13.39 -4.23 4.94
CA VAL A 83 12.01 -4.65 4.65
C VAL A 83 11.04 -3.81 5.46
N ARG A 84 10.13 -3.12 4.78
CA ARG A 84 8.99 -2.41 5.39
C ARG A 84 7.69 -3.11 5.02
N LYS A 85 6.79 -3.24 5.98
CA LYS A 85 5.51 -3.92 5.78
C LYS A 85 4.33 -3.01 6.05
N TYR A 86 3.30 -3.16 5.23
CA TYR A 86 2.06 -2.41 5.35
C TYR A 86 0.87 -3.37 5.25
N VAL A 87 -0.21 -3.05 5.92
CA VAL A 87 -1.52 -3.67 5.66
C VAL A 87 -2.35 -2.74 4.78
N PHE A 88 -3.17 -3.31 3.90
CA PHE A 88 -4.06 -2.52 3.05
C PHE A 88 -5.44 -3.15 2.91
N ASN A 89 -6.42 -2.31 2.61
CA ASN A 89 -7.73 -2.70 2.11
C ASN A 89 -8.13 -1.81 0.93
N ASP A 90 -9.38 -1.94 0.46
CA ASP A 90 -9.92 -1.09 -0.60
C ASP A 90 -10.08 0.39 -0.19
N LYS A 91 -9.90 0.74 1.09
CA LYS A 91 -10.04 2.10 1.61
C LYS A 91 -8.71 2.79 1.90
N GLY A 92 -7.60 2.09 1.95
CA GLY A 92 -6.30 2.68 2.31
C GLY A 92 -5.30 1.65 2.81
N TYR A 93 -4.25 2.14 3.46
CA TYR A 93 -3.19 1.31 4.03
C TYR A 93 -2.56 1.95 5.27
N GLU A 94 -1.82 1.14 6.03
CA GLU A 94 -1.13 1.56 7.25
C GLU A 94 0.16 0.74 7.45
N PRO A 95 1.24 1.32 8.02
CA PRO A 95 2.44 0.57 8.40
C PRO A 95 2.13 -0.48 9.49
N ILE A 96 2.72 -1.66 9.39
CA ILE A 96 2.52 -2.70 10.42
C ILE A 96 3.14 -2.30 11.75
N GLU A 97 4.25 -1.57 11.72
CA GLU A 97 4.96 -1.13 12.93
C GLU A 97 4.05 -0.26 13.82
N GLU A 98 3.17 0.56 13.24
CA GLU A 98 2.20 1.35 14.00
C GLU A 98 1.17 0.47 14.72
N LEU A 99 0.72 -0.62 14.09
CA LEU A 99 -0.20 -1.58 14.69
C LEU A 99 0.44 -2.38 15.82
N LEU A 100 1.70 -2.77 15.66
CA LEU A 100 2.44 -3.51 16.70
C LEU A 100 2.67 -2.65 17.94
N ASN A 101 2.94 -1.35 17.78
CA ASN A 101 3.09 -0.41 18.90
C ASN A 101 1.81 -0.28 19.75
N LEU A 102 0.62 -0.60 19.20
CA LEU A 102 -0.62 -0.63 19.98
C LEU A 102 -0.70 -1.84 20.93
N THR A 103 0.10 -2.88 20.69
CA THR A 103 0.11 -4.11 21.49
C THR A 103 1.19 -4.12 22.57
N GLU A 104 2.18 -3.23 22.46
CA GLU A 104 3.23 -3.05 23.45
C GLU A 104 2.73 -2.08 24.53
N LYS A 105 2.47 -2.62 25.73
CA LYS A 105 2.10 -1.86 26.93
C LYS A 105 3.33 -1.35 27.67
#